data_AF-A0AB39NRU0-F1
#
_entry.id   AF-A0AB39NRU0-F1
#
_cell.length_a   1.000
_cell.length_b   1.000
_cell.length_c   1.000
_cell.angle_alpha   90.00
_cell.angle_beta   90.00
_cell.angle_gamma   90.00
#
_symmetry.space_group_name_H-M   'P 1'
#
loop_
_entity.id
_entity.type
_entity.pdbx_description
1 polymer ?
#
loop_
_entity_poly.entity_id
_entity_poly.type
_entity_poly.pdbx_seq_one_letter_code
_entity_poly.pdbx_strand_id
1 'polypeptide(L)'
;MTQPPPTPPEYPGPTGRPDQPGAAQVPHQAPPYPQNPQNSQYAQYPQYPQYPQQTAPGASPYVPPQATPAPPQYPTGPTAPQPAYPQAAAPPPYPHAPASPPYPHAPAPPPYPQAAAPSYPQAAVPPPPGSPLHPHHISTDRGRVHVAGQQRRTDAAAFGNLLLHLPNFLCSLVVVTLVSLLLGDFGILLILAWLASGALVFHRPTESALARHLLRLRYPTPQERATLEPVWREVTARAGVDGRTYELWVEDSDSLNAVAAAGHIVGVTRFAMNNLPNGELAAVMAHELGHHVGGHAWSGLLGYWYALPGRIAWRLLRAVTGFLFQVSRAFSCIGVAFFGVCVGGLALATITSLYGLPLLVLGMPYALAAVGRRSELRADRHAAALGFAPMLAAVLDKLHQQEQLRTAALTAAGQGAPVPETAASRLLSSHPDYHTRLHHLQQYLQPTR
;
A
#
# COMPACT_ATOMS: atom_id res chain seq x y z
N MET A 1 -52.92 -30.71 -19.13
CA MET A 1 -53.40 -29.35 -19.42
C MET A 1 -52.33 -28.38 -18.94
N THR A 2 -51.48 -27.95 -19.87
CA THR A 2 -50.28 -27.16 -19.63
C THR A 2 -50.33 -25.98 -20.59
N GLN A 3 -50.34 -24.75 -20.06
CA GLN A 3 -50.35 -23.54 -20.86
C GLN A 3 -49.01 -23.34 -21.57
N PRO A 4 -48.99 -22.78 -22.80
CA PRO A 4 -47.76 -22.40 -23.47
C PRO A 4 -47.19 -21.08 -22.91
N PRO A 5 -45.86 -20.85 -23.02
CA PRO A 5 -45.21 -19.63 -22.55
C PRO A 5 -45.55 -18.40 -23.43
N PRO A 6 -45.51 -17.18 -22.88
CA PRO A 6 -45.85 -15.96 -23.59
C PRO A 6 -44.79 -15.54 -24.62
N THR A 7 -45.24 -15.01 -25.76
CA THR A 7 -44.44 -14.44 -26.84
C THR A 7 -43.81 -13.09 -26.44
N PRO A 8 -42.56 -12.80 -26.84
CA PRO A 8 -41.92 -11.51 -26.61
C PRO A 8 -42.44 -10.41 -27.56
N PRO A 9 -42.37 -9.12 -27.17
CA PRO A 9 -42.86 -8.01 -27.99
C PRO A 9 -41.92 -7.70 -29.16
N GLU A 10 -42.54 -7.42 -30.31
CA GLU A 10 -41.93 -7.06 -31.58
C GLU A 10 -41.63 -5.55 -31.63
N TYR A 11 -40.37 -5.17 -31.84
CA TYR A 11 -39.97 -3.77 -32.00
C TYR A 11 -39.86 -3.40 -33.49
N PRO A 12 -40.44 -2.27 -33.94
CA PRO A 12 -40.34 -1.83 -35.32
C PRO A 12 -38.95 -1.26 -35.64
N GLY A 13 -38.39 -1.66 -36.79
CA GLY A 13 -37.13 -1.14 -37.31
C GLY A 13 -37.22 0.31 -37.83
N PRO A 14 -36.11 1.06 -37.87
CA PRO A 14 -36.13 2.47 -38.29
C PRO A 14 -36.21 2.60 -39.82
N THR A 15 -37.36 3.06 -40.30
CA THR A 15 -37.60 3.48 -41.68
C THR A 15 -37.13 4.91 -41.94
N GLY A 16 -36.30 5.07 -42.98
CA GLY A 16 -36.38 6.12 -44.01
C GLY A 16 -36.56 7.59 -43.60
N ARG A 17 -35.50 8.38 -43.81
CA ARG A 17 -35.53 9.85 -43.83
C ARG A 17 -36.19 10.35 -45.13
N PRO A 18 -37.14 11.31 -45.09
CA PRO A 18 -37.66 11.93 -46.30
C PRO A 18 -36.79 13.12 -46.75
N ASP A 19 -36.73 13.26 -48.07
CA ASP A 19 -35.99 14.24 -48.86
C ASP A 19 -36.43 15.69 -48.67
N GLN A 20 -35.49 16.63 -48.80
CA GLN A 20 -35.77 17.94 -49.42
C GLN A 20 -34.61 18.39 -50.32
N PRO A 21 -34.90 19.01 -51.49
CA PRO A 21 -33.98 19.12 -52.61
C PRO A 21 -33.29 20.50 -52.68
N GLY A 22 -32.07 20.55 -53.22
CA GLY A 22 -31.52 21.82 -53.72
C GLY A 22 -29.99 21.93 -53.70
N ALA A 23 -29.43 21.94 -54.91
CA ALA A 23 -28.20 22.63 -55.31
C ALA A 23 -26.82 21.98 -55.04
N ALA A 24 -26.29 21.44 -56.15
CA ALA A 24 -24.95 21.62 -56.70
C ALA A 24 -23.74 20.99 -55.97
N GLN A 25 -23.18 19.98 -56.65
CA GLN A 25 -21.81 19.50 -56.47
C GLN A 25 -20.78 20.56 -56.89
N VAL A 26 -19.83 20.87 -56.01
CA VAL A 26 -18.51 21.41 -56.37
C VAL A 26 -17.49 20.68 -55.48
N PRO A 27 -16.44 20.03 -56.03
CA PRO A 27 -15.39 19.38 -55.22
C PRO A 27 -14.42 20.46 -54.70
N HIS A 28 -13.64 20.23 -53.63
CA HIS A 28 -12.27 20.78 -53.40
C HIS A 28 -11.75 20.30 -52.02
N GLN A 29 -10.73 19.44 -52.02
CA GLN A 29 -9.31 19.71 -51.70
C GLN A 29 -8.96 19.61 -50.20
N ALA A 30 -8.08 18.66 -49.90
CA ALA A 30 -7.50 18.44 -48.57
C ALA A 30 -6.56 19.59 -48.17
N PRO A 31 -6.51 19.99 -46.89
CA PRO A 31 -5.63 21.05 -46.43
C PRO A 31 -4.15 20.61 -46.44
N PRO A 32 -3.20 21.50 -46.81
CA PRO A 32 -1.77 21.18 -46.87
C PRO A 32 -1.10 21.24 -45.49
N TYR A 33 -0.07 20.40 -45.32
CA TYR A 33 0.86 20.44 -44.19
C TYR A 33 1.62 21.78 -44.13
N PRO A 34 1.84 22.38 -42.94
CA PRO A 34 2.72 23.54 -42.84
C PRO A 34 4.20 23.14 -42.97
N GLN A 35 4.85 23.69 -43.99
CA GLN A 35 6.30 23.75 -44.13
C GLN A 35 6.90 24.81 -43.19
N ASN A 36 8.09 24.48 -42.72
CA ASN A 36 8.94 25.22 -41.78
C ASN A 36 9.58 26.46 -42.44
N PRO A 37 9.59 27.66 -41.81
CA PRO A 37 10.49 28.74 -42.20
C PRO A 37 11.72 28.81 -41.29
N GLN A 38 12.90 28.72 -41.89
CA GLN A 38 14.17 29.16 -41.31
C GLN A 38 14.18 30.68 -41.13
N ASN A 39 14.29 31.19 -39.90
CA ASN A 39 15.28 32.23 -39.56
C ASN A 39 15.41 32.47 -38.03
N SER A 40 16.56 32.07 -37.50
CA SER A 40 17.49 32.82 -36.66
C SER A 40 16.95 33.98 -35.79
N GLN A 41 16.67 33.70 -34.51
CA GLN A 41 16.91 34.67 -33.43
C GLN A 41 17.15 33.93 -32.10
N TYR A 42 18.19 34.37 -31.41
CA TYR A 42 18.85 33.77 -30.25
C TYR A 42 17.90 33.52 -29.07
N ALA A 43 17.87 32.28 -28.58
CA ALA A 43 17.48 31.96 -27.21
C ALA A 43 18.45 30.88 -26.67
N GLN A 44 19.17 31.24 -25.61
CA GLN A 44 20.13 30.39 -24.91
C GLN A 44 19.44 29.11 -24.40
N TYR A 45 19.94 27.95 -24.84
CA TYR A 45 19.67 26.69 -24.16
C TYR A 45 20.53 26.60 -22.90
N PRO A 46 19.98 26.19 -21.73
CA PRO A 46 20.81 25.73 -20.63
C PRO A 46 21.58 24.49 -21.09
N GLN A 47 22.91 24.56 -21.01
CA GLN A 47 23.81 23.42 -21.15
C GLN A 47 23.41 22.33 -20.15
N TYR A 48 23.09 21.14 -20.64
CA TYR A 48 22.95 19.94 -19.83
C TYR A 48 24.32 19.57 -19.23
N PRO A 49 24.43 19.21 -17.94
CA PRO A 49 25.64 18.62 -17.42
C PRO A 49 25.91 17.28 -18.12
N GLN A 50 27.10 17.16 -18.71
CA GLN A 50 27.63 15.87 -19.17
C GLN A 50 27.77 14.92 -17.98
N TYR A 51 27.16 13.74 -18.07
CA TYR A 51 27.41 12.64 -17.14
C TYR A 51 28.77 12.01 -17.46
N PRO A 52 29.66 11.81 -16.46
CA PRO A 52 30.88 11.05 -16.68
C PRO A 52 30.58 9.58 -17.01
N GLN A 53 31.29 9.04 -17.98
CA GLN A 53 31.29 7.61 -18.25
C GLN A 53 31.92 6.79 -17.10
N GLN A 54 31.21 5.72 -16.75
CA GLN A 54 31.65 4.41 -16.23
C GLN A 54 32.44 4.29 -14.91
N THR A 55 31.98 3.36 -14.06
CA THR A 55 32.83 2.31 -13.45
C THR A 55 31.99 1.13 -12.94
N ALA A 56 32.54 -0.07 -13.08
CA ALA A 56 32.00 -1.36 -12.64
C ALA A 56 31.82 -1.45 -11.10
N PRO A 57 30.98 -2.37 -10.58
CA PRO A 57 30.68 -2.43 -9.15
C PRO A 57 31.87 -3.00 -8.36
N GLY A 58 32.43 -2.21 -7.42
CA GLY A 58 33.46 -2.72 -6.49
C GLY A 58 34.44 -1.74 -5.86
N ALA A 59 34.24 -0.42 -5.88
CA ALA A 59 35.17 0.52 -5.23
C ALA A 59 34.43 1.54 -4.34
N SER A 60 34.59 1.40 -3.03
CA SER A 60 34.18 2.42 -2.05
C SER A 60 35.11 3.63 -2.10
N PRO A 61 34.63 4.89 -2.09
CA PRO A 61 35.50 6.05 -1.97
C PRO A 61 36.13 6.13 -0.56
N TYR A 62 37.43 6.37 -0.50
CA TYR A 62 38.16 6.70 0.72
C TYR A 62 37.72 8.07 1.24
N VAL A 63 37.29 8.14 2.51
CA VAL A 63 36.95 9.37 3.22
C VAL A 63 38.04 9.62 4.27
N PRO A 64 38.73 10.78 4.28
CA PRO A 64 39.70 11.08 5.34
C PRO A 64 38.97 11.35 6.68
N PRO A 65 39.53 10.95 7.84
CA PRO A 65 38.86 11.07 9.13
C PRO A 65 38.71 12.53 9.56
N GLN A 66 37.47 12.98 9.77
CA GLN A 66 37.18 14.25 10.45
C GLN A 66 37.36 14.10 11.97
N ALA A 67 37.97 15.10 12.59
CA ALA A 67 38.22 15.17 14.02
C ALA A 67 36.91 15.16 14.83
N THR A 68 36.85 14.30 15.84
CA THR A 68 35.78 14.22 16.84
C THR A 68 35.74 15.47 17.74
N PRO A 69 34.57 16.09 18.00
CA PRO A 69 34.43 17.09 19.05
C PRO A 69 34.54 16.45 20.44
N ALA A 70 35.24 17.12 21.35
CA ALA A 70 35.37 16.70 22.75
C ALA A 70 34.02 16.80 23.51
N PRO A 71 33.73 15.89 24.46
CA PRO A 71 32.53 15.96 25.28
C PRO A 71 32.56 17.14 26.28
N PRO A 72 31.39 17.69 26.67
CA PRO A 72 31.33 18.83 27.60
C PRO A 72 31.76 18.43 29.03
N GLN A 73 32.56 19.29 29.66
CA GLN A 73 32.95 19.16 31.07
C GLN A 73 31.82 19.63 32.00
N TYR A 74 31.47 18.79 32.98
CA TYR A 74 30.54 19.15 34.06
C TYR A 74 31.30 19.68 35.29
N PRO A 75 30.73 20.62 36.07
CA PRO A 75 31.37 21.16 37.26
C PRO A 75 31.47 20.12 38.38
N THR A 76 32.64 19.99 38.99
CA THR A 76 32.88 19.19 40.20
C THR A 76 32.37 19.92 41.44
N GLY A 77 31.30 19.40 42.06
CA GLY A 77 30.84 19.76 43.40
C GLY A 77 31.18 18.66 44.43
N PRO A 78 31.21 18.97 45.74
CA PRO A 78 31.88 18.15 46.75
C PRO A 78 31.15 16.85 47.13
N THR A 79 31.98 15.87 47.47
CA THR A 79 31.72 14.46 47.79
C THR A 79 30.83 14.29 49.03
N ALA A 80 29.80 13.42 48.94
CA ALA A 80 29.08 12.86 50.08
C ALA A 80 29.22 11.31 50.07
N PRO A 81 29.37 10.65 51.24
CA PRO A 81 29.80 9.26 51.33
C PRO A 81 28.68 8.26 50.96
N GLN A 82 29.05 7.27 50.14
CA GLN A 82 28.21 6.12 49.79
C GLN A 82 28.27 5.05 50.90
N PRO A 83 27.16 4.40 51.27
CA PRO A 83 27.15 3.27 52.21
C PRO A 83 27.76 2.00 51.59
N ALA A 84 28.54 1.28 52.40
CA ALA A 84 29.27 0.07 52.03
C ALA A 84 28.34 -1.13 51.82
N TYR A 85 28.50 -1.80 50.67
CA TYR A 85 27.93 -3.13 50.41
C TYR A 85 29.10 -4.15 50.27
N PRO A 86 28.94 -5.39 50.77
CA PRO A 86 30.05 -6.31 50.95
C PRO A 86 30.55 -6.93 49.63
N GLN A 87 31.88 -7.04 49.52
CA GLN A 87 32.60 -7.66 48.41
C GLN A 87 32.24 -9.15 48.25
N ALA A 88 31.69 -9.51 47.09
CA ALA A 88 31.60 -10.90 46.65
C ALA A 88 32.92 -11.32 45.99
N ALA A 89 33.40 -12.51 46.36
CA ALA A 89 34.72 -13.04 46.07
C ALA A 89 35.01 -13.30 44.57
N ALA A 90 36.29 -13.17 44.20
CA ALA A 90 36.81 -13.50 42.88
C ALA A 90 36.76 -15.03 42.59
N PRO A 91 36.50 -15.45 41.34
CA PRO A 91 36.57 -16.87 40.97
C PRO A 91 38.04 -17.38 40.90
N PRO A 92 38.29 -18.65 41.26
CA PRO A 92 39.64 -19.22 41.28
C PRO A 92 40.22 -19.48 39.87
N PRO A 93 41.56 -19.49 39.71
CA PRO A 93 42.23 -19.72 38.43
C PRO A 93 42.14 -21.19 37.99
N TYR A 94 41.86 -21.40 36.70
CA TYR A 94 41.81 -22.73 36.08
C TYR A 94 43.21 -23.36 35.96
N PRO A 95 43.38 -24.68 36.19
CA PRO A 95 44.68 -25.35 36.09
C PRO A 95 45.19 -25.46 34.64
N HIS A 96 46.50 -25.35 34.47
CA HIS A 96 47.21 -25.60 33.21
C HIS A 96 46.97 -27.03 32.70
N ALA A 97 46.52 -27.15 31.45
CA ALA A 97 46.46 -28.44 30.76
C ALA A 97 47.86 -28.85 30.24
N PRO A 98 48.25 -30.13 30.34
CA PRO A 98 49.58 -30.62 29.98
C PRO A 98 49.82 -30.66 28.45
N ALA A 99 51.09 -30.51 28.06
CA ALA A 99 51.55 -30.55 26.67
C ALA A 99 51.27 -31.89 25.98
N SER A 100 50.74 -31.82 24.76
CA SER A 100 50.46 -32.97 23.89
C SER A 100 51.76 -33.64 23.40
N PRO A 101 51.87 -34.99 23.38
CA PRO A 101 53.03 -35.69 22.83
C PRO A 101 53.07 -35.62 21.28
N PRO A 102 54.26 -35.73 20.65
CA PRO A 102 54.40 -35.64 19.20
C PRO A 102 53.88 -36.89 18.50
N TYR A 103 52.96 -36.71 17.54
CA TYR A 103 52.42 -37.78 16.70
C TYR A 103 53.40 -38.17 15.58
N PRO A 104 53.54 -39.46 15.22
CA PRO A 104 54.30 -39.89 14.04
C PRO A 104 53.59 -39.47 12.75
N HIS A 105 54.35 -39.01 11.75
CA HIS A 105 53.84 -38.65 10.44
C HIS A 105 53.21 -39.84 9.72
N ALA A 106 51.89 -39.78 9.46
CA ALA A 106 51.22 -40.69 8.54
C ALA A 106 51.45 -40.22 7.09
N PRO A 107 51.73 -41.13 6.14
CA PRO A 107 51.89 -40.77 4.72
C PRO A 107 50.55 -40.33 4.10
N ALA A 108 50.62 -39.38 3.17
CA ALA A 108 49.46 -38.79 2.51
C ALA A 108 48.64 -39.83 1.72
N PRO A 109 47.29 -39.76 1.73
CA PRO A 109 46.45 -40.63 0.93
C PRO A 109 46.63 -40.36 -0.58
N PRO A 110 46.48 -41.39 -1.44
CA PRO A 110 46.63 -41.22 -2.89
C PRO A 110 45.52 -40.31 -3.46
N PRO A 111 45.81 -39.56 -4.54
CA PRO A 111 44.84 -38.65 -5.14
C PRO A 111 43.67 -39.43 -5.75
N TYR A 112 42.46 -39.14 -5.28
CA TYR A 112 41.21 -39.62 -5.85
C TYR A 112 41.06 -39.07 -7.28
N PRO A 113 40.61 -39.86 -8.27
CA PRO A 113 40.25 -39.33 -9.57
C PRO A 113 39.14 -38.29 -9.42
N GLN A 114 39.35 -37.09 -9.96
CA GLN A 114 38.32 -36.06 -10.08
C GLN A 114 37.22 -36.56 -11.02
N ALA A 115 36.24 -37.27 -10.47
CA ALA A 115 34.98 -37.48 -11.17
C ALA A 115 34.34 -36.10 -11.40
N ALA A 116 34.14 -35.75 -12.66
CA ALA A 116 33.44 -34.53 -13.05
C ALA A 116 32.12 -34.44 -12.27
N ALA A 117 31.91 -33.29 -11.60
CA ALA A 117 30.63 -33.03 -10.94
C ALA A 117 29.50 -33.19 -11.96
N PRO A 118 28.39 -33.89 -11.62
CA PRO A 118 27.25 -33.95 -12.51
C PRO A 118 26.79 -32.53 -12.83
N SER A 119 26.71 -32.22 -14.12
CA SER A 119 26.18 -30.96 -14.62
C SER A 119 24.71 -30.87 -14.24
N TYR A 120 24.42 -30.17 -13.14
CA TYR A 120 23.06 -29.73 -12.85
C TYR A 120 22.60 -28.87 -14.03
N PRO A 121 21.44 -29.15 -14.67
CA PRO A 121 20.91 -28.25 -15.67
C PRO A 121 20.76 -26.87 -15.03
N GLN A 122 21.52 -25.88 -15.51
CA GLN A 122 21.34 -24.49 -15.12
C GLN A 122 19.88 -24.15 -15.36
N ALA A 123 19.16 -23.81 -14.27
CA ALA A 123 17.82 -23.27 -14.38
C ALA A 123 17.88 -22.12 -15.40
N ALA A 124 17.11 -22.24 -16.48
CA ALA A 124 17.10 -21.24 -17.54
C ALA A 124 16.82 -19.87 -16.89
N VAL A 125 17.73 -18.91 -17.13
CA VAL A 125 17.51 -17.54 -16.67
C VAL A 125 16.20 -17.07 -17.32
N PRO A 126 15.19 -16.67 -16.54
CA PRO A 126 13.94 -16.21 -17.11
C PRO A 126 14.22 -15.01 -18.03
N PRO A 127 13.55 -14.93 -19.19
CA PRO A 127 13.77 -13.83 -20.12
C PRO A 127 13.47 -12.49 -19.45
N PRO A 128 14.03 -11.37 -19.93
CA PRO A 128 13.82 -10.07 -19.31
C PRO A 128 12.32 -9.71 -19.28
N PRO A 129 11.87 -8.88 -18.32
CA PRO A 129 10.45 -8.58 -18.09
C PRO A 129 9.68 -8.10 -19.33
N GLY A 130 10.35 -7.39 -20.24
CA GLY A 130 9.76 -6.91 -21.50
C GLY A 130 9.72 -7.92 -22.65
N SER A 131 10.22 -9.14 -22.45
CA SER A 131 10.30 -10.14 -23.52
C SER A 131 8.93 -10.75 -23.84
N PRO A 132 8.53 -10.83 -25.12
CA PRO A 132 7.34 -11.56 -25.54
C PRO A 132 7.38 -13.06 -25.21
N LEU A 133 8.58 -13.59 -24.96
CA LEU A 133 8.82 -14.99 -24.58
C LEU A 133 8.67 -15.23 -23.08
N HIS A 134 8.37 -14.20 -22.28
CA HIS A 134 8.15 -14.36 -20.85
C HIS A 134 6.88 -15.20 -20.60
N PRO A 135 6.91 -16.21 -19.70
CA PRO A 135 5.74 -17.08 -19.44
C PRO A 135 4.48 -16.33 -19.03
N HIS A 136 4.65 -15.16 -18.43
CA HIS A 136 3.59 -14.25 -18.00
C HIS A 136 3.38 -13.07 -18.95
N HIS A 137 3.82 -13.16 -20.20
CA HIS A 137 3.55 -12.14 -21.21
C HIS A 137 2.07 -12.20 -21.65
N ILE A 138 1.41 -11.03 -21.70
CA ILE A 138 0.07 -10.90 -22.30
C ILE A 138 0.13 -10.07 -23.57
N SER A 139 -0.58 -10.50 -24.61
CA SER A 139 -0.76 -9.69 -25.82
C SER A 139 -1.73 -8.53 -25.52
N THR A 140 -1.33 -7.31 -25.87
CA THR A 140 -2.15 -6.10 -25.67
C THR A 140 -2.79 -5.59 -26.97
N ASP A 141 -2.64 -6.34 -28.07
CA ASP A 141 -3.04 -5.95 -29.43
C ASP A 141 -4.51 -6.29 -29.78
N ARG A 142 -5.35 -6.69 -28.82
CA ARG A 142 -6.71 -7.17 -29.12
C ARG A 142 -7.73 -6.06 -29.34
N GLY A 143 -8.60 -6.28 -30.34
CA GLY A 143 -9.73 -5.42 -30.71
C GLY A 143 -11.09 -5.83 -30.12
N ARG A 144 -12.04 -4.88 -30.19
CA ARG A 144 -13.44 -4.87 -29.72
C ARG A 144 -13.69 -5.38 -28.28
N VAL A 145 -13.94 -4.42 -27.39
CA VAL A 145 -14.28 -4.62 -25.97
C VAL A 145 -15.79 -4.74 -25.79
N HIS A 146 -16.24 -5.72 -25.01
CA HIS A 146 -17.63 -5.83 -24.57
C HIS A 146 -17.76 -5.23 -23.17
N VAL A 147 -18.36 -4.04 -23.08
CA VAL A 147 -18.65 -3.38 -21.80
C VAL A 147 -19.97 -3.94 -21.28
N ALA A 148 -19.92 -4.64 -20.15
CA ALA A 148 -21.13 -5.17 -19.53
C ALA A 148 -21.89 -4.01 -18.84
N GLY A 149 -23.12 -3.74 -19.28
CA GLY A 149 -23.91 -2.59 -18.85
C GLY A 149 -24.38 -2.59 -17.38
N GLN A 150 -24.14 -3.65 -16.61
CA GLN A 150 -24.61 -3.73 -15.21
C GLN A 150 -23.72 -4.63 -14.35
N GLN A 151 -22.96 -4.01 -13.43
CA GLN A 151 -22.17 -4.73 -12.42
C GLN A 151 -22.19 -4.06 -11.03
N ARG A 152 -23.32 -3.46 -10.60
CA ARG A 152 -23.47 -3.02 -9.20
C ARG A 152 -23.82 -4.20 -8.28
N ARG A 153 -22.85 -5.07 -7.99
CA ARG A 153 -22.81 -5.89 -6.75
C ARG A 153 -22.10 -5.15 -5.60
N THR A 154 -21.87 -3.85 -5.79
CA THR A 154 -21.14 -2.91 -4.92
C THR A 154 -21.84 -2.63 -3.60
N ASP A 155 -23.17 -2.66 -3.58
CA ASP A 155 -23.91 -1.89 -2.58
C ASP A 155 -23.88 -2.55 -1.18
N ALA A 156 -23.97 -3.88 -1.10
CA ALA A 156 -23.98 -4.58 0.19
C ALA A 156 -22.61 -4.59 0.90
N ALA A 157 -21.52 -4.75 0.16
CA ALA A 157 -20.17 -4.79 0.73
C ALA A 157 -19.69 -3.41 1.18
N ALA A 158 -19.98 -2.39 0.37
CA ALA A 158 -19.66 -1.01 0.73
C ALA A 158 -20.48 -0.52 1.93
N PHE A 159 -21.77 -0.88 2.00
CA PHE A 159 -22.62 -0.58 3.16
C PHE A 159 -22.12 -1.25 4.45
N GLY A 160 -21.74 -2.53 4.37
CA GLY A 160 -21.13 -3.24 5.50
C GLY A 160 -19.83 -2.60 5.98
N ASN A 161 -18.98 -2.12 5.07
CA ASN A 161 -17.75 -1.42 5.44
C ASN A 161 -18.05 -0.05 6.07
N LEU A 162 -19.04 0.69 5.55
CA LEU A 162 -19.44 1.98 6.12
C LEU A 162 -19.98 1.84 7.55
N LEU A 163 -20.72 0.76 7.83
CA LEU A 163 -21.23 0.47 9.17
C LEU A 163 -20.12 0.30 10.21
N LEU A 164 -18.96 -0.26 9.82
CA LEU A 164 -17.79 -0.37 10.70
C LEU A 164 -17.17 0.99 11.02
N HIS A 165 -17.36 1.99 10.18
CA HIS A 165 -16.92 3.36 10.46
C HIS A 165 -17.89 4.14 11.36
N LEU A 166 -19.11 3.63 11.61
CA LEU A 166 -20.14 4.32 12.38
C LEU A 166 -19.70 4.69 13.80
N PRO A 167 -19.02 3.83 14.59
CA PRO A 167 -18.58 4.23 15.93
C PRO A 167 -17.60 5.41 15.91
N ASN A 168 -16.64 5.40 14.97
CA ASN A 168 -15.70 6.51 14.80
C ASN A 168 -16.39 7.79 14.33
N PHE A 169 -17.38 7.66 13.43
CA PHE A 169 -18.23 8.76 13.00
C PHE A 169 -18.99 9.38 14.18
N LEU A 170 -19.59 8.56 15.04
CA LEU A 170 -20.32 9.04 16.22
C LEU A 170 -19.38 9.75 17.21
N CYS A 171 -18.18 9.25 17.44
CA CYS A 171 -17.17 9.95 18.25
C CYS A 171 -16.82 11.33 17.66
N SER A 172 -16.61 11.40 16.34
CA SER A 172 -16.38 12.69 15.67
C SER A 172 -17.59 13.61 15.76
N LEU A 173 -18.81 13.09 15.63
CA LEU A 173 -20.03 13.87 15.76
C LEU A 173 -20.15 14.48 17.17
N VAL A 174 -19.84 13.72 18.21
CA VAL A 174 -19.78 14.25 19.59
C VAL A 174 -18.76 15.37 19.69
N VAL A 175 -17.56 15.20 19.14
CA VAL A 175 -16.52 16.25 19.14
C VAL A 175 -16.99 17.50 18.41
N VAL A 176 -17.54 17.36 17.20
CA VAL A 176 -18.03 18.50 16.41
C VAL A 176 -19.20 19.19 17.13
N THR A 177 -20.07 18.43 17.79
CA THR A 177 -21.18 18.97 18.58
C THR A 177 -20.66 19.75 19.79
N LEU A 178 -19.68 19.24 20.52
CA LEU A 178 -19.07 19.95 21.65
C LEU A 178 -18.40 21.27 21.22
N VAL A 179 -17.72 21.28 20.08
CA VAL A 179 -17.12 22.51 19.51
C VAL A 179 -18.21 23.46 19.02
N SER A 180 -19.26 22.92 18.40
CA SER A 180 -20.43 23.67 17.92
C SER A 180 -21.14 24.43 19.04
N LEU A 181 -21.24 23.86 20.25
CA LEU A 181 -21.79 24.54 21.42
C LEU A 181 -21.03 25.83 21.79
N LEU A 182 -19.73 25.92 21.48
CA LEU A 182 -18.93 27.13 21.73
C LEU A 182 -19.27 28.27 20.76
N LEU A 183 -19.90 27.96 19.63
CA LEU A 183 -20.27 28.90 18.57
C LEU A 183 -21.72 29.42 18.72
N GLY A 184 -22.46 28.96 19.74
CA GLY A 184 -23.84 29.35 19.98
C GLY A 184 -24.76 29.02 18.80
N ASP A 185 -25.57 30.00 18.38
CA ASP A 185 -26.59 29.83 17.33
C ASP A 185 -26.01 29.43 15.95
N PHE A 186 -24.73 29.77 15.69
CA PHE A 186 -24.04 29.38 14.45
C PHE A 186 -23.51 27.94 14.50
N GLY A 187 -23.58 27.27 15.65
CA GLY A 187 -23.06 25.92 15.83
C GLY A 187 -23.69 24.89 14.87
N ILE A 188 -24.97 25.05 14.53
CA ILE A 188 -25.66 24.14 13.59
C ILE A 188 -25.01 24.20 12.20
N LEU A 189 -24.53 25.38 11.76
CA LEU A 189 -23.87 25.54 10.47
C LEU A 189 -22.55 24.76 10.42
N LEU A 190 -21.82 24.67 11.54
CA LEU A 190 -20.60 23.88 11.62
C LEU A 190 -20.89 22.38 11.43
N ILE A 191 -21.95 21.86 12.06
CA ILE A 191 -22.36 20.47 11.93
C ILE A 191 -22.78 20.18 10.48
N LEU A 192 -23.60 21.04 9.88
CA LEU A 192 -24.04 20.91 8.50
C LEU A 192 -22.87 21.00 7.52
N ALA A 193 -21.94 21.95 7.73
CA ALA A 193 -20.75 22.09 6.91
C ALA A 193 -19.84 20.86 7.03
N TRP A 194 -19.67 20.29 8.23
CA TRP A 194 -18.90 19.07 8.44
C TRP A 194 -19.55 17.86 7.74
N LEU A 195 -20.87 17.69 7.86
CA LEU A 195 -21.60 16.63 7.13
C LEU A 195 -21.45 16.80 5.62
N ALA A 196 -21.65 18.02 5.11
CA ALA A 196 -21.50 18.34 3.69
C ALA A 196 -20.06 18.17 3.19
N SER A 197 -19.05 18.34 4.05
CA SER A 197 -17.64 18.18 3.67
C SER A 197 -17.30 16.79 3.16
N GLY A 198 -18.06 15.75 3.53
CA GLY A 198 -17.86 14.40 2.99
C GLY A 198 -18.12 14.30 1.49
N ALA A 199 -18.91 15.21 0.90
CA ALA A 199 -19.07 15.28 -0.55
C ALA A 199 -17.74 15.61 -1.27
N LEU A 200 -16.81 16.31 -0.59
CA LEU A 200 -15.49 16.61 -1.13
C LEU A 200 -14.66 15.36 -1.38
N VAL A 201 -14.95 14.23 -0.73
CA VAL A 201 -14.27 12.94 -0.96
C VAL A 201 -14.52 12.41 -2.38
N PHE A 202 -15.65 12.76 -2.99
CA PHE A 202 -15.99 12.36 -4.36
C PHE A 202 -15.59 13.42 -5.41
N HIS A 203 -14.91 14.48 -4.97
CA HIS A 203 -14.45 15.56 -5.84
C HIS A 203 -13.01 15.26 -6.30
N ARG A 204 -12.82 15.06 -7.61
CA ARG A 204 -11.54 14.61 -8.20
C ARG A 204 -10.31 15.41 -7.73
N PRO A 205 -10.32 16.75 -7.67
CA PRO A 205 -9.19 17.51 -7.12
C PRO A 205 -8.82 17.15 -5.68
N THR A 206 -9.80 16.84 -4.84
CA THR A 206 -9.57 16.42 -3.45
C THR A 206 -8.96 15.03 -3.43
N GLU A 207 -9.45 14.10 -4.25
CA GLU A 207 -8.86 12.76 -4.43
C GLU A 207 -7.39 12.87 -4.87
N SER A 208 -7.10 13.71 -5.87
CA SER A 208 -5.73 13.96 -6.35
C SER A 208 -4.83 14.56 -5.28
N ALA A 209 -5.32 15.53 -4.51
CA ALA A 209 -4.55 16.14 -3.42
C ALA A 209 -4.25 15.11 -2.33
N LEU A 210 -5.24 14.29 -1.98
CA LEU A 210 -5.09 13.24 -0.99
C LEU A 210 -4.10 12.16 -1.45
N ALA A 211 -4.22 11.70 -2.69
CA ALA A 211 -3.31 10.73 -3.29
C ALA A 211 -1.85 11.23 -3.27
N ARG A 212 -1.64 12.52 -3.55
CA ARG A 212 -0.29 13.11 -3.52
C ARG A 212 0.28 13.21 -2.11
N HIS A 213 -0.51 13.61 -1.12
CA HIS A 213 0.01 13.91 0.21
C HIS A 213 0.00 12.71 1.16
N LEU A 214 -1.05 11.87 1.09
CA LEU A 214 -1.16 10.67 1.93
C LEU A 214 -0.45 9.47 1.33
N LEU A 215 -0.58 9.28 0.01
CA LEU A 215 -0.06 8.09 -0.68
C LEU A 215 1.21 8.37 -1.50
N ARG A 216 1.73 9.61 -1.50
CA ARG A 216 2.94 10.02 -2.24
C ARG A 216 2.88 9.70 -3.74
N LEU A 217 1.68 9.65 -4.30
CA LEU A 217 1.47 9.34 -5.71
C LEU A 217 1.68 10.58 -6.58
N ARG A 218 2.15 10.36 -7.81
CA ARG A 218 2.23 11.38 -8.86
C ARG A 218 1.60 10.90 -10.16
N TYR A 219 1.35 11.84 -11.05
CA TYR A 219 0.96 11.49 -12.42
C TYR A 219 2.11 10.77 -13.14
N PRO A 220 1.80 9.78 -14.00
CA PRO A 220 2.80 9.10 -14.81
C PRO A 220 3.40 10.07 -15.84
N THR A 221 4.70 9.93 -16.11
CA THR A 221 5.32 10.60 -17.25
C THR A 221 4.76 10.04 -18.57
N PRO A 222 4.93 10.71 -19.72
CA PRO A 222 4.45 10.19 -21.00
C PRO A 222 4.99 8.79 -21.34
N GLN A 223 6.25 8.50 -20.97
CA GLN A 223 6.86 7.19 -21.18
C GLN A 223 6.25 6.12 -20.27
N GLU A 224 6.05 6.43 -18.98
CA GLU A 224 5.41 5.51 -18.04
C GLU A 224 3.96 5.23 -18.44
N ARG A 225 3.23 6.26 -18.87
CA ARG A 225 1.88 6.11 -19.41
C ARG A 225 1.86 5.21 -20.64
N ALA A 226 2.81 5.33 -21.55
CA ALA A 226 2.90 4.48 -22.73
C ALA A 226 3.09 2.99 -22.37
N THR A 227 3.72 2.69 -21.24
CA THR A 227 3.86 1.32 -20.70
C THR A 227 2.59 0.85 -19.98
N LEU A 228 1.96 1.70 -19.17
CA LEU A 228 0.81 1.33 -18.35
C LEU A 228 -0.50 1.23 -19.15
N GLU A 229 -0.72 2.13 -20.11
CA GLU A 229 -1.99 2.26 -20.83
C GLU A 229 -2.39 1.01 -21.65
N PRO A 230 -1.48 0.32 -22.37
CA PRO A 230 -1.83 -0.93 -23.06
C PRO A 230 -2.24 -2.05 -22.09
N VAL A 231 -1.53 -2.15 -20.96
CA VAL A 231 -1.82 -3.14 -19.92
C VAL A 231 -3.16 -2.84 -19.25
N TRP A 232 -3.41 -1.58 -18.92
CA TRP A 232 -4.66 -1.13 -18.32
C TRP A 232 -5.86 -1.36 -19.24
N ARG A 233 -5.71 -1.10 -20.54
CA ARG A 233 -6.75 -1.39 -21.53
C ARG A 233 -7.11 -2.86 -21.58
N GLU A 234 -6.14 -3.76 -21.50
CA GLU A 234 -6.41 -5.21 -21.48
C GLU A 234 -7.13 -5.63 -20.18
N VAL A 235 -6.70 -5.13 -19.02
CA VAL A 235 -7.34 -5.41 -17.73
C VAL A 235 -8.79 -4.94 -17.73
N THR A 236 -9.03 -3.69 -18.13
CA THR A 236 -10.37 -3.10 -18.16
C THR A 236 -11.26 -3.73 -19.22
N ALA A 237 -10.69 -4.16 -20.36
CA ALA A 237 -11.41 -4.91 -21.37
C ALA A 237 -11.88 -6.27 -20.86
N ARG A 238 -11.03 -7.02 -20.14
CA ARG A 238 -11.44 -8.30 -19.52
C ARG A 238 -12.46 -8.10 -18.41
N ALA A 239 -12.34 -7.02 -17.65
CA ALA A 239 -13.30 -6.67 -16.60
C ALA A 239 -14.64 -6.15 -17.16
N GLY A 240 -14.68 -5.72 -18.42
CA GLY A 240 -15.86 -5.13 -19.03
C GLY A 240 -16.23 -3.76 -18.45
N VAL A 241 -15.23 -3.00 -17.99
CA VAL A 241 -15.39 -1.65 -17.40
C VAL A 241 -14.76 -0.57 -18.29
N ASP A 242 -15.27 0.66 -18.23
CA ASP A 242 -14.66 1.79 -18.92
C ASP A 242 -13.41 2.26 -18.16
N GLY A 243 -12.21 1.96 -18.68
CA GLY A 243 -10.95 2.34 -18.05
C GLY A 243 -10.77 3.86 -17.85
N ARG A 244 -11.51 4.71 -18.59
CA ARG A 244 -11.44 6.17 -18.48
C ARG A 244 -12.13 6.72 -17.23
N THR A 245 -12.91 5.91 -16.52
CA THR A 245 -13.45 6.30 -15.22
C THR A 245 -12.38 6.31 -14.13
N TYR A 246 -11.22 5.71 -14.40
CA TYR A 246 -10.10 5.60 -13.48
C TYR A 246 -8.89 6.38 -13.96
N GLU A 247 -8.10 6.90 -13.02
CA GLU A 247 -6.87 7.63 -13.30
C GLU A 247 -5.65 6.82 -12.85
N LEU A 248 -4.71 6.57 -13.77
CA LEU A 248 -3.46 5.87 -13.45
C LEU A 248 -2.45 6.82 -12.82
N TRP A 249 -1.89 6.42 -11.68
CA TRP A 249 -0.87 7.16 -10.94
C TRP A 249 0.32 6.26 -10.60
N VAL A 250 1.49 6.87 -10.39
CA VAL A 250 2.75 6.18 -10.10
C VAL A 250 3.26 6.59 -8.72
N GLU A 251 3.65 5.62 -7.90
CA GLU A 251 4.40 5.84 -6.66
C GLU A 251 5.91 5.73 -6.92
N ASP A 252 6.66 6.75 -6.47
CA ASP A 252 8.12 6.75 -6.55
C ASP A 252 8.71 6.02 -5.34
N SER A 253 8.60 4.69 -5.35
CA SER A 253 9.20 3.80 -4.36
C SER A 253 9.99 2.66 -5.02
N ASP A 254 11.08 2.25 -4.37
CA ASP A 254 11.95 1.14 -4.76
C ASP A 254 11.47 -0.22 -4.22
N SER A 255 10.39 -0.24 -3.45
CA SER A 255 9.73 -1.48 -3.00
C SER A 255 8.80 -2.02 -4.08
N LEU A 256 8.77 -3.34 -4.29
CA LEU A 256 7.66 -4.00 -4.98
C LEU A 256 6.43 -3.81 -4.07
N ASN A 257 5.66 -2.77 -4.31
CA ASN A 257 4.42 -2.54 -3.62
C ASN A 257 3.38 -2.15 -4.66
N ALA A 258 2.14 -2.58 -4.45
CA ALA A 258 1.00 -2.04 -5.16
C ALA A 258 0.27 -1.18 -4.12
N VAL A 259 0.08 0.10 -4.42
CA VAL A 259 -0.66 0.98 -3.52
C VAL A 259 -2.04 1.15 -4.10
N ALA A 260 -3.01 0.51 -3.45
CA ALA A 260 -4.42 0.78 -3.64
C ALA A 260 -4.67 2.26 -3.44
N ALA A 261 -4.88 2.95 -4.57
CA ALA A 261 -5.04 4.37 -4.58
C ALA A 261 -6.52 4.76 -4.43
N ALA A 262 -6.73 5.91 -3.82
CA ALA A 262 -8.02 6.32 -3.31
C ALA A 262 -9.00 6.71 -4.43
N GLY A 263 -10.30 6.49 -4.21
CA GLY A 263 -11.36 6.98 -5.10
C GLY A 263 -11.32 6.33 -6.49
N HIS A 264 -11.02 7.13 -7.51
CA HIS A 264 -10.90 6.70 -8.91
C HIS A 264 -9.45 6.43 -9.34
N ILE A 265 -8.50 6.55 -8.43
CA ILE A 265 -7.07 6.46 -8.76
C ILE A 265 -6.60 5.02 -8.62
N VAL A 266 -5.87 4.51 -9.62
CA VAL A 266 -5.19 3.21 -9.59
C VAL A 266 -3.69 3.48 -9.56
N GLY A 267 -3.04 3.11 -8.45
CA GLY A 267 -1.63 3.38 -8.19
C GLY A 267 -0.74 2.18 -8.48
N VAL A 268 0.40 2.40 -9.13
CA VAL A 268 1.43 1.37 -9.35
C VAL A 268 2.79 1.92 -8.94
N THR A 269 3.64 1.14 -8.28
CA THR A 269 5.03 1.58 -8.00
C THR A 269 5.88 1.62 -9.27
N ARG A 270 6.79 2.59 -9.33
CA ARG A 270 7.82 2.66 -10.37
C ARG A 270 8.63 1.35 -10.44
N PHE A 271 8.96 0.76 -9.28
CA PHE A 271 9.65 -0.52 -9.22
C PHE A 271 8.86 -1.65 -9.89
N ALA A 272 7.56 -1.81 -9.57
CA ALA A 272 6.72 -2.82 -10.19
C ALA A 272 6.61 -2.63 -11.71
N MET A 273 6.39 -1.40 -12.16
CA MET A 273 6.31 -1.09 -13.59
C MET A 273 7.59 -1.43 -14.37
N ASN A 274 8.76 -1.24 -13.75
CA ASN A 274 10.05 -1.46 -14.41
C ASN A 274 10.57 -2.91 -14.32
N ASN A 275 10.14 -3.66 -13.29
CA ASN A 275 10.70 -4.99 -13.00
C ASN A 275 9.69 -6.13 -13.21
N LEU A 276 8.39 -5.84 -13.30
CA LEU A 276 7.39 -6.84 -13.58
C LEU A 276 7.13 -6.99 -15.08
N PRO A 277 7.03 -8.24 -15.58
CA PRO A 277 6.47 -8.51 -16.89
C PRO A 277 5.07 -7.96 -17.04
N ASN A 278 4.67 -7.64 -18.27
CA ASN A 278 3.40 -6.96 -18.53
C ASN A 278 2.15 -7.72 -18.00
N GLY A 279 2.12 -9.05 -18.00
CA GLY A 279 1.00 -9.81 -17.44
C GLY A 279 1.00 -9.88 -15.92
N GLU A 280 2.17 -9.81 -15.27
CA GLU A 280 2.29 -9.65 -13.82
C GLU A 280 1.86 -8.25 -13.39
N LEU A 281 2.26 -7.23 -14.14
CA LEU A 281 1.76 -5.86 -13.98
C LEU A 281 0.24 -5.78 -14.18
N ALA A 282 -0.30 -6.51 -15.16
CA ALA A 282 -1.74 -6.61 -15.38
C ALA A 282 -2.47 -7.26 -14.20
N ALA A 283 -1.86 -8.29 -13.60
CA ALA A 283 -2.42 -8.96 -12.43
C ALA A 283 -2.52 -8.03 -11.21
N VAL A 284 -1.48 -7.21 -10.99
CA VAL A 284 -1.49 -6.16 -9.97
C VAL A 284 -2.60 -5.14 -10.26
N MET A 285 -2.67 -4.61 -11.47
CA MET A 285 -3.73 -3.66 -11.85
C MET A 285 -5.14 -4.25 -11.74
N ALA A 286 -5.31 -5.54 -12.07
CA ALA A 286 -6.59 -6.24 -11.93
C ALA A 286 -6.99 -6.43 -10.46
N HIS A 287 -6.01 -6.67 -9.58
CA HIS A 287 -6.23 -6.70 -8.14
C HIS A 287 -6.67 -5.31 -7.63
N GLU A 288 -5.97 -4.25 -8.04
CA GLU A 288 -6.34 -2.87 -7.69
C GLU A 288 -7.76 -2.51 -8.18
N LEU A 289 -8.10 -2.86 -9.42
CA LEU A 289 -9.46 -2.69 -9.94
C LEU A 289 -10.49 -3.41 -9.06
N GLY A 290 -10.16 -4.59 -8.53
CA GLY A 290 -10.99 -5.33 -7.59
C GLY A 290 -11.33 -4.56 -6.31
N HIS A 291 -10.41 -3.72 -5.81
CA HIS A 291 -10.68 -2.84 -4.67
C HIS A 291 -11.71 -1.75 -5.01
N HIS A 292 -11.63 -1.18 -6.21
CA HIS A 292 -12.59 -0.18 -6.68
C HIS A 292 -13.97 -0.77 -6.94
N VAL A 293 -14.05 -1.90 -7.66
CA VAL A 293 -15.32 -2.61 -7.92
C VAL A 293 -15.96 -3.12 -6.63
N GLY A 294 -15.15 -3.39 -5.59
CA GLY A 294 -15.65 -3.77 -4.26
C GLY A 294 -16.18 -2.60 -3.42
N GLY A 295 -15.97 -1.35 -3.82
CA GLY A 295 -16.36 -0.16 -3.05
C GLY A 295 -15.54 0.10 -1.79
N HIS A 296 -14.43 -0.61 -1.58
CA HIS A 296 -13.59 -0.49 -0.39
C HIS A 296 -12.80 0.83 -0.38
N ALA A 297 -12.34 1.27 -1.56
CA ALA A 297 -11.54 2.48 -1.69
C ALA A 297 -12.30 3.73 -1.23
N TRP A 298 -13.55 3.93 -1.68
CA TRP A 298 -14.34 5.12 -1.31
C TRP A 298 -14.90 5.02 0.11
N SER A 299 -15.36 3.84 0.55
CA SER A 299 -15.94 3.68 1.89
C SER A 299 -14.89 3.82 3.00
N GLY A 300 -13.67 3.30 2.77
CA GLY A 300 -12.54 3.52 3.67
C GLY A 300 -12.10 4.98 3.72
N LEU A 301 -12.07 5.66 2.57
CA LEU A 301 -11.74 7.09 2.52
C LEU A 301 -12.78 7.94 3.25
N LEU A 302 -14.06 7.70 3.02
CA LEU A 302 -15.14 8.43 3.69
C LEU A 302 -15.13 8.18 5.20
N GLY A 303 -14.89 6.93 5.60
CA GLY A 303 -14.69 6.56 7.00
C GLY A 303 -13.48 7.25 7.64
N TYR A 304 -12.37 7.35 6.92
CA TYR A 304 -11.20 8.12 7.36
C TYR A 304 -11.52 9.61 7.52
N TRP A 305 -12.20 10.20 6.53
CA TRP A 305 -12.55 11.62 6.49
C TRP A 305 -13.42 12.02 7.68
N TYR A 306 -14.51 11.30 7.90
CA TYR A 306 -15.39 11.59 9.04
C TYR A 306 -14.77 11.23 10.39
N ALA A 307 -13.76 10.37 10.46
CA ALA A 307 -13.03 10.10 11.70
C ALA A 307 -12.03 11.21 12.07
N LEU A 308 -11.77 12.20 11.20
CA LEU A 308 -10.75 13.24 11.43
C LEU A 308 -10.97 14.05 12.73
N PRO A 309 -12.16 14.62 13.02
CA PRO A 309 -12.36 15.38 14.26
C PRO A 309 -12.10 14.56 15.52
N GLY A 310 -12.64 13.33 15.56
CA GLY A 310 -12.43 12.41 16.68
C GLY A 310 -10.95 12.05 16.86
N ARG A 311 -10.21 11.84 15.77
CA ARG A 311 -8.76 11.55 15.83
C ARG A 311 -7.94 12.74 16.30
N ILE A 312 -8.27 13.96 15.86
CA ILE A 312 -7.62 15.18 16.34
C ILE A 312 -7.87 15.35 17.83
N ALA A 313 -9.13 15.22 18.28
CA ALA A 313 -9.48 15.26 19.69
C ALA A 313 -8.75 14.19 20.51
N TRP A 314 -8.66 12.96 20.01
CA TRP A 314 -7.91 11.88 20.67
C TRP A 314 -6.42 12.18 20.79
N ARG A 315 -5.79 12.72 19.75
CA ARG A 315 -4.38 13.13 19.78
C ARG A 315 -4.14 14.24 20.81
N LEU A 316 -5.01 15.23 20.84
CA LEU A 316 -4.96 16.32 21.82
C LEU A 316 -5.17 15.80 23.25
N LEU A 317 -6.18 14.95 23.46
CA LEU A 317 -6.44 14.32 24.74
C LEU A 317 -5.22 13.53 25.22
N ARG A 318 -4.64 12.68 24.36
CA ARG A 318 -3.43 11.91 24.70
C ARG A 318 -2.24 12.83 25.03
N ALA A 319 -2.05 13.93 24.31
CA ALA A 319 -1.00 14.89 24.58
C ALA A 319 -1.20 15.57 25.95
N VAL A 320 -2.41 16.04 26.23
CA VAL A 320 -2.77 16.69 27.51
C VAL A 320 -2.67 15.71 28.68
N THR A 321 -3.22 14.50 28.55
CA THR A 321 -3.12 13.43 29.56
C THR A 321 -1.66 13.05 29.81
N GLY A 322 -0.85 12.93 28.76
CA GLY A 322 0.59 12.64 28.89
C GLY A 322 1.36 13.76 29.61
N PHE A 323 1.07 15.01 29.27
CA PHE A 323 1.63 16.17 29.95
C PHE A 323 1.23 16.21 31.43
N LEU A 324 -0.07 16.08 31.73
CA LEU A 324 -0.59 16.03 33.11
C LEU A 324 0.05 14.89 33.91
N PHE A 325 0.19 13.70 33.32
CA PHE A 325 0.87 12.58 33.96
C PHE A 325 2.33 12.89 34.29
N GLN A 326 3.06 13.55 33.37
CA GLN A 326 4.44 13.94 33.59
C GLN A 326 4.57 14.97 34.73
N VAL A 327 3.64 15.94 34.78
CA VAL A 327 3.54 16.92 35.86
C VAL A 327 3.22 16.23 37.19
N SER A 328 2.20 15.37 37.25
CA SER A 328 1.85 14.59 38.45
C SER A 328 3.02 13.77 38.97
N ARG A 329 3.80 13.14 38.08
CA ARG A 329 5.02 12.39 38.43
C ARG A 329 6.11 13.29 39.03
N ALA A 330 6.22 14.54 38.59
CA ALA A 330 7.18 15.49 39.14
C ALA A 330 6.80 15.93 40.57
N PHE A 331 5.51 15.91 40.93
CA PHE A 331 5.03 16.36 42.24
C PHE A 331 4.96 15.27 43.31
N SER A 332 4.65 14.00 42.98
CA SER A 332 4.83 12.81 43.86
C SER A 332 4.16 11.54 43.29
N CYS A 333 4.41 10.38 43.91
CA CYS A 333 3.65 9.14 43.66
C CYS A 333 2.15 9.26 43.98
N ILE A 334 1.80 10.07 44.99
CA ILE A 334 0.40 10.35 45.37
C ILE A 334 -0.31 11.11 44.25
N GLY A 335 0.38 12.07 43.61
CA GLY A 335 -0.15 12.81 42.45
C GLY A 335 -0.48 11.89 41.27
N VAL A 336 0.35 10.86 41.02
CA VAL A 336 0.09 9.86 39.98
C VAL A 336 -1.10 8.97 40.34
N ALA A 337 -1.21 8.52 41.59
CA ALA A 337 -2.34 7.71 42.05
C ALA A 337 -3.67 8.48 41.93
N PHE A 338 -3.69 9.74 42.39
CA PHE A 338 -4.85 10.62 42.27
C PHE A 338 -5.26 10.81 40.80
N PHE A 339 -4.30 11.12 39.93
CA PHE A 339 -4.56 11.26 38.50
C PHE A 339 -5.14 9.97 37.90
N GLY A 340 -4.59 8.80 38.25
CA GLY A 340 -5.10 7.51 37.83
C GLY A 340 -6.54 7.25 38.27
N VAL A 341 -6.90 7.59 39.51
CA VAL A 341 -8.26 7.48 40.03
C VAL A 341 -9.22 8.42 39.29
N CYS A 342 -8.83 9.68 39.04
CA CYS A 342 -9.67 10.63 38.31
C CYS A 342 -9.92 10.19 36.87
N VAL A 343 -8.87 9.81 36.14
CA VAL A 343 -8.98 9.36 34.74
C VAL A 343 -9.75 8.03 34.66
N GLY A 344 -9.42 7.07 35.54
CA GLY A 344 -10.10 5.78 35.62
C GLY A 344 -11.57 5.92 36.01
N GLY A 345 -11.88 6.79 36.98
CA GLY A 345 -13.24 7.11 37.40
C GLY A 345 -14.05 7.76 36.29
N LEU A 346 -13.48 8.73 35.57
CA LEU A 346 -14.12 9.34 34.40
C LEU A 346 -14.38 8.32 33.29
N ALA A 347 -13.40 7.45 33.01
CA ALA A 347 -13.56 6.38 32.02
C ALA A 347 -14.68 5.41 32.41
N LEU A 348 -14.70 4.96 33.67
CA LEU A 348 -15.74 4.05 34.18
C LEU A 348 -17.12 4.70 34.18
N ALA A 349 -17.22 5.97 34.59
CA ALA A 349 -18.46 6.73 34.55
C ALA A 349 -18.97 6.86 33.10
N THR A 350 -18.08 7.16 32.15
CA THR A 350 -18.42 7.27 30.72
C THR A 350 -18.89 5.93 30.15
N ILE A 351 -18.16 4.84 30.43
CA ILE A 351 -18.52 3.48 30.01
C ILE A 351 -19.90 3.10 30.56
N THR A 352 -20.16 3.35 31.84
CA THR A 352 -21.42 2.98 32.49
C THR A 352 -22.58 3.84 31.96
N SER A 353 -22.39 5.15 31.83
CA SER A 353 -23.43 6.09 31.38
C SER A 353 -23.81 5.89 29.92
N LEU A 354 -22.88 5.40 29.10
CA LEU A 354 -23.10 5.10 27.68
C LEU A 354 -23.29 3.60 27.42
N TYR A 355 -23.66 2.81 28.44
CA TYR A 355 -23.97 1.38 28.30
C TYR A 355 -22.88 0.55 27.60
N GLY A 356 -21.61 0.90 27.81
CA GLY A 356 -20.46 0.22 27.21
C GLY A 356 -20.18 0.58 25.75
N LEU A 357 -20.95 1.47 25.11
CA LEU A 357 -20.70 1.90 23.72
C LEU A 357 -19.25 2.34 23.44
N PRO A 358 -18.55 3.07 24.34
CA PRO A 358 -17.15 3.43 24.11
C PRO A 358 -16.21 2.23 23.93
N LEU A 359 -16.55 1.06 24.48
CA LEU A 359 -15.76 -0.16 24.33
C LEU A 359 -15.75 -0.67 22.89
N LEU A 360 -16.75 -0.33 22.06
CA LEU A 360 -16.78 -0.70 20.65
C LEU A 360 -15.56 -0.17 19.89
N VAL A 361 -15.04 1.00 20.28
CA VAL A 361 -13.84 1.61 19.67
C VAL A 361 -12.61 0.70 19.83
N LEU A 362 -12.53 -0.07 20.92
CA LEU A 362 -11.45 -1.03 21.16
C LEU A 362 -11.52 -2.23 20.21
N GLY A 363 -12.73 -2.63 19.80
CA GLY A 363 -12.96 -3.72 18.85
C GLY A 363 -12.78 -3.32 17.38
N MET A 364 -12.93 -2.03 17.06
CA MET A 364 -12.83 -1.52 15.68
C MET A 364 -11.54 -1.87 14.94
N PRO A 365 -10.32 -1.75 15.50
CA PRO A 365 -9.11 -2.08 14.75
C PRO A 365 -9.09 -3.55 14.29
N TYR A 366 -9.61 -4.47 15.10
CA TYR A 366 -9.72 -5.88 14.75
C TYR A 366 -10.79 -6.13 13.67
N ALA A 367 -11.94 -5.46 13.78
CA ALA A 367 -13.01 -5.55 12.78
C ALA A 367 -12.57 -4.99 11.42
N LEU A 368 -11.89 -3.84 11.43
CA LEU A 368 -11.32 -3.23 10.23
C LEU A 368 -10.21 -4.10 9.63
N ALA A 369 -9.34 -4.69 10.45
CA ALA A 369 -8.33 -5.63 9.99
C ALA A 369 -8.97 -6.88 9.35
N ALA A 370 -10.02 -7.43 9.95
CA ALA A 370 -10.75 -8.58 9.40
C ALA A 370 -11.45 -8.27 8.07
N VAL A 371 -12.04 -7.08 7.94
CA VAL A 371 -12.62 -6.64 6.65
C VAL A 371 -11.54 -6.35 5.62
N GLY A 372 -10.41 -5.77 6.01
CA GLY A 372 -9.24 -5.61 5.16
C GLY A 372 -8.82 -6.95 4.55
N ARG A 373 -8.64 -7.98 5.38
CA ARG A 373 -8.26 -9.32 4.91
C ARG A 373 -9.28 -9.91 3.92
N ARG A 374 -10.58 -9.70 4.18
CA ARG A 374 -11.64 -10.13 3.26
C ARG A 374 -11.65 -9.33 1.95
N SER A 375 -11.30 -8.05 1.98
CA SER A 375 -11.23 -7.20 0.79
C SER A 375 -10.08 -7.62 -0.12
N GLU A 376 -8.92 -7.95 0.45
CA GLU A 376 -7.75 -8.47 -0.27
C GLU A 376 -8.09 -9.79 -0.99
N LEU A 377 -8.66 -10.76 -0.28
CA LEU A 377 -9.07 -12.04 -0.88
C LEU A 377 -10.17 -11.88 -1.93
N ARG A 378 -10.95 -10.80 -1.87
CA ARG A 378 -11.96 -10.48 -2.89
C ARG A 378 -11.32 -9.84 -4.12
N ALA A 379 -10.34 -8.96 -3.94
CA ALA A 379 -9.56 -8.39 -5.01
C ALA A 379 -8.74 -9.47 -5.75
N ASP A 380 -8.15 -10.42 -5.02
CA ASP A 380 -7.48 -11.60 -5.59
C ASP A 380 -8.42 -12.45 -6.45
N ARG A 381 -9.61 -12.75 -5.92
CA ARG A 381 -10.65 -13.48 -6.67
C ARG A 381 -11.12 -12.71 -7.90
N HIS A 382 -11.19 -11.39 -7.82
CA HIS A 382 -11.56 -10.56 -8.97
C HIS A 382 -10.48 -10.68 -10.06
N ALA A 383 -9.21 -10.44 -9.73
CA ALA A 383 -8.10 -10.60 -10.68
C ALA A 383 -8.03 -12.02 -11.27
N ALA A 384 -8.23 -13.04 -10.43
CA ALA A 384 -8.25 -14.43 -10.85
C ALA A 384 -9.39 -14.75 -11.82
N ALA A 385 -10.59 -14.22 -11.57
CA ALA A 385 -11.74 -14.36 -12.46
C ALA A 385 -11.53 -13.70 -13.84
N LEU A 386 -10.64 -12.70 -13.93
CA LEU A 386 -10.22 -12.08 -15.19
C LEU A 386 -9.09 -12.85 -15.90
N GLY A 387 -8.71 -14.03 -15.39
CA GLY A 387 -7.67 -14.88 -15.95
C GLY A 387 -6.25 -14.46 -15.59
N PHE A 388 -6.06 -13.62 -14.56
CA PHE A 388 -4.74 -13.19 -14.10
C PHE A 388 -4.20 -14.02 -12.92
N ALA A 389 -4.84 -15.14 -12.56
CA ALA A 389 -4.45 -15.97 -11.42
C ALA A 389 -2.97 -16.42 -11.41
N PRO A 390 -2.40 -16.99 -12.49
CA PRO A 390 -1.02 -17.45 -12.47
C PRO A 390 -0.01 -16.30 -12.37
N MET A 391 -0.31 -15.17 -13.01
CA MET A 391 0.50 -13.95 -12.91
C MET A 391 0.44 -13.33 -11.52
N LEU A 392 -0.74 -13.33 -10.88
CA LEU A 392 -0.89 -12.85 -9.51
C LEU A 392 -0.12 -13.73 -8.50
N ALA A 393 -0.18 -15.05 -8.67
CA ALA A 393 0.60 -15.98 -7.84
C ALA A 393 2.11 -15.70 -7.95
N ALA A 394 2.62 -15.51 -9.18
CA ALA A 394 4.04 -15.18 -9.40
C ALA A 394 4.44 -13.85 -8.72
N VAL A 395 3.56 -12.84 -8.75
CA VAL A 395 3.79 -11.57 -8.05
C VAL A 395 3.83 -11.77 -6.53
N LEU A 396 2.90 -12.54 -5.98
CA LEU A 396 2.86 -12.83 -4.54
C LEU A 396 4.12 -13.58 -4.07
N ASP A 397 4.62 -14.52 -4.87
CA ASP A 397 5.88 -15.22 -4.57
C ASP A 397 7.07 -14.25 -4.59
N LYS A 398 7.14 -13.33 -5.57
CA LYS A 398 8.21 -12.30 -5.63
C LYS A 398 8.15 -11.36 -4.43
N LEU A 399 6.96 -10.93 -4.02
CA LEU A 399 6.75 -10.10 -2.83
C LEU A 399 7.25 -10.83 -1.57
N HIS A 400 6.85 -12.09 -1.41
CA HIS A 400 7.25 -12.91 -0.28
C HIS A 400 8.77 -13.08 -0.19
N GLN A 401 9.43 -13.38 -1.32
CA GLN A 401 10.89 -13.49 -1.39
C GLN A 401 11.59 -12.18 -1.04
N GLN A 402 11.11 -11.03 -1.54
CA GLN A 402 11.70 -9.74 -1.23
C GLN A 402 11.62 -9.40 0.27
N GLU A 403 10.50 -9.73 0.91
CA GLU A 403 10.30 -9.52 2.35
C GLU A 403 11.23 -10.40 3.18
N GLN A 404 11.41 -11.67 2.79
CA GLN A 404 12.39 -12.57 3.42
C GLN A 404 13.82 -12.06 3.27
N LEU A 405 14.21 -11.61 2.07
CA LEU A 405 15.54 -11.06 1.81
C LEU A 405 15.81 -9.80 2.63
N ARG A 406 14.82 -8.90 2.72
CA ARG A 406 14.91 -7.69 3.55
C ARG A 406 15.08 -8.04 5.03
N THR A 407 14.30 -9.01 5.51
CA THR A 407 14.38 -9.53 6.88
C THR A 407 15.75 -10.12 7.19
N ALA A 408 16.29 -10.94 6.28
CA ALA A 408 17.61 -11.52 6.41
C ALA A 408 18.71 -10.44 6.40
N ALA A 409 18.61 -9.45 5.52
CA ALA A 409 19.57 -8.34 5.44
C ALA A 409 19.58 -7.49 6.73
N LEU A 410 18.41 -7.17 7.29
CA LEU A 410 18.30 -6.43 8.56
C LEU A 410 18.90 -7.23 9.72
N THR A 411 18.64 -8.54 9.75
CA THR A 411 19.21 -9.45 10.76
C THR A 411 20.73 -9.53 10.64
N ALA A 412 21.25 -9.66 9.42
CA ALA A 412 22.69 -9.71 9.14
C ALA A 412 23.41 -8.39 9.47
N ALA A 413 22.75 -7.25 9.30
CA ALA A 413 23.29 -5.93 9.62
C ALA A 413 23.33 -5.61 11.13
N GLY A 414 22.89 -6.53 12.00
CA GLY A 414 22.83 -6.31 13.45
C GLY A 414 21.85 -5.20 13.86
N GLN A 415 20.99 -4.73 12.95
CA GLN A 415 20.00 -3.66 13.17
C GLN A 415 18.72 -4.18 13.86
N GLY A 416 18.83 -5.30 14.58
CA GLY A 416 17.73 -6.03 15.21
C GLY A 416 17.08 -7.02 14.25
N ALA A 417 16.81 -8.23 14.75
CA ALA A 417 15.87 -9.12 14.09
C ALA A 417 14.51 -8.40 14.00
N PRO A 418 13.75 -8.53 12.89
CA PRO A 418 12.39 -8.04 12.87
C PRO A 418 11.63 -8.63 14.06
N VAL A 419 10.89 -7.77 14.76
CA VAL A 419 10.10 -8.19 15.93
C VAL A 419 9.24 -9.38 15.47
N PRO A 420 9.37 -10.58 16.08
CA PRO A 420 8.63 -11.74 15.63
C PRO A 420 7.14 -11.40 15.67
N GLU A 421 6.42 -11.70 14.58
CA GLU A 421 5.00 -11.43 14.49
C GLU A 421 4.24 -12.16 15.61
N THR A 422 3.89 -11.40 16.64
CA THR A 422 3.04 -11.86 17.72
C THR A 422 1.64 -12.19 17.19
N ALA A 423 0.93 -13.08 17.89
CA ALA A 423 -0.47 -13.37 17.54
C ALA A 423 -1.33 -12.09 17.54
N ALA A 424 -1.05 -11.14 18.43
CA ALA A 424 -1.73 -9.86 18.51
C ALA A 424 -1.46 -8.96 17.29
N SER A 425 -0.21 -8.88 16.80
CA SER A 425 0.11 -8.10 15.60
C SER A 425 -0.52 -8.71 14.35
N ARG A 426 -0.62 -10.04 14.26
CA ARG A 426 -1.35 -10.71 13.17
C ARG A 426 -2.84 -10.40 13.16
N LEU A 427 -3.48 -10.30 14.33
CA LEU A 427 -4.90 -9.93 14.40
C LEU A 427 -5.17 -8.52 13.86
N LEU A 428 -4.21 -7.62 14.02
CA LEU A 428 -4.25 -6.23 13.54
C LEU A 428 -3.82 -6.08 12.08
N SER A 429 -3.27 -7.13 11.45
CA SER A 429 -2.90 -7.10 10.04
C SER A 429 -4.13 -6.99 9.13
N SER A 430 -4.15 -5.97 8.28
CA SER A 430 -5.16 -5.78 7.24
C SER A 430 -4.94 -6.68 6.02
N HIS A 431 -3.74 -7.23 5.84
CA HIS A 431 -3.43 -8.15 4.75
C HIS A 431 -3.39 -9.60 5.26
N PRO A 432 -4.00 -10.55 4.54
CA PRO A 432 -3.85 -11.96 4.83
C PRO A 432 -2.42 -12.38 4.47
N ASP A 433 -1.92 -13.44 5.11
CA ASP A 433 -0.62 -14.02 4.79
C ASP A 433 -0.57 -14.54 3.34
N TYR A 434 0.63 -14.57 2.75
CA TYR A 434 0.82 -15.00 1.36
C TYR A 434 0.29 -16.41 1.11
N HIS A 435 0.46 -17.33 2.06
CA HIS A 435 -0.02 -18.70 1.93
C HIS A 435 -1.56 -18.75 1.82
N THR A 436 -2.28 -18.00 2.66
CA THR A 436 -3.74 -17.87 2.57
C THR A 436 -4.17 -17.31 1.20
N ARG A 437 -3.50 -16.27 0.69
CA ARG A 437 -3.80 -15.71 -0.64
C ARG A 437 -3.58 -16.73 -1.75
N LEU A 438 -2.41 -17.39 -1.77
CA LEU A 438 -2.06 -18.42 -2.74
C LEU A 438 -3.02 -19.61 -2.69
N HIS A 439 -3.39 -20.09 -1.51
CA HIS A 439 -4.38 -21.15 -1.33
C HIS A 439 -5.73 -20.77 -1.95
N HIS A 440 -6.20 -19.54 -1.76
CA HIS A 440 -7.44 -19.06 -2.40
C HIS A 440 -7.33 -18.94 -3.93
N LEU A 441 -6.12 -18.72 -4.46
CA LEU A 441 -5.87 -18.69 -5.91
C LEU A 441 -5.77 -20.09 -6.54
N GLN A 442 -5.43 -21.13 -5.78
CA GLN A 442 -5.23 -22.50 -6.31
C GLN A 442 -6.39 -23.00 -7.16
N GLN A 443 -7.64 -22.67 -6.78
CA GLN A 443 -8.83 -23.06 -7.54
C GLN A 443 -8.88 -22.47 -8.97
N TYR A 444 -8.19 -21.35 -9.21
CA TYR A 444 -8.11 -20.67 -10.50
C TYR A 444 -6.82 -21.04 -11.28
N LEU A 445 -5.88 -21.72 -10.62
CA LEU A 445 -4.65 -22.22 -11.24
C LEU A 445 -4.82 -23.63 -11.82
N GLN A 446 -5.84 -24.36 -11.36
CA GLN A 446 -6.16 -25.67 -11.91
C GLN A 446 -6.80 -25.49 -13.30
N PRO A 447 -6.35 -26.26 -14.31
CA PRO A 447 -6.98 -26.19 -15.63
C PRO A 447 -8.45 -26.57 -15.52
N THR A 448 -9.32 -25.73 -16.07
CA THR A 448 -10.75 -26.03 -16.23
C THR A 448 -10.87 -27.35 -16.98
N ARG A 449 -11.35 -28.40 -16.30
CA ARG A 449 -11.51 -29.74 -16.87
C ARG A 449 -12.58 -29.78 -17.94
#